data_AF-A0A183D600-F1
#
_entry.id   AF-A0A183D600-F1
#
_cell.length_a   1.000
_cell.length_b   1.000
_cell.length_c   1.000
_cell.angle_alpha   90.00
_cell.angle_beta   90.00
_cell.angle_gamma   90.00
#
_symmetry.space_group_name_H-M   'P 1'
#
loop_
_entity.id
_entity.type
_entity.pdbx_description
1 polymer ?
#
loop_
_entity_poly.entity_id
_entity_poly.type
_entity_poly.pdbx_seq_one_letter_code
_entity_poly.pdbx_strand_id
1 'polypeptide(L)'
;MFPAVLLATQENYTLVNRLSATEYLNYENTKFSKSRGTGVFGDMASKTGIDADLWRFYLLYVRPETQDTSFAWDDFALKVNAELLNNLGNFVNRALSFLVKYFDSVVPEMYLDEQANTMLAEIAAVLSEYDSSFSELRLRDGIVKVLAVSRHGNLYIQSTQPWVLIKGNENERFFFFFH
;
A
#
# COMPACT_ATOMS: atom_id res chain seq x y z
N MET A 1 23.34 -9.49 24.83
CA MET A 1 23.63 -10.87 25.32
C MET A 1 24.00 -11.80 24.18
N PHE A 2 23.10 -12.11 23.23
CA PHE A 2 23.37 -13.10 22.19
C PHE A 2 24.64 -12.86 21.35
N PRO A 3 24.95 -11.64 20.83
CA PRO A 3 26.19 -11.40 20.10
C PRO A 3 27.46 -11.63 20.92
N ALA A 4 27.43 -11.31 22.22
CA ALA A 4 28.56 -11.51 23.12
C ALA A 4 28.85 -13.01 23.34
N VAL A 5 27.79 -13.83 23.44
CA VAL A 5 27.93 -15.30 23.55
C VAL A 5 28.53 -15.88 22.27
N LEU A 6 28.07 -15.45 21.09
CA LEU A 6 28.62 -15.90 19.81
C LEU A 6 30.12 -15.56 19.69
N LEU A 7 30.50 -14.31 20.00
CA LEU A 7 31.90 -13.89 19.96
C LEU A 7 32.78 -14.68 20.94
N ALA A 8 32.26 -15.05 22.11
CA ALA A 8 33.00 -15.82 23.11
C ALA A 8 33.35 -17.24 22.66
N THR A 9 32.58 -17.83 21.72
CA THR A 9 32.89 -19.15 21.15
C THR A 9 34.14 -19.16 20.28
N GLN A 10 34.59 -17.99 19.79
CA GLN A 10 35.65 -17.83 18.78
C GLN A 10 35.37 -18.57 17.46
N GLU A 11 34.15 -19.04 17.26
CA GLU A 11 33.70 -19.61 15.99
C GLU A 11 33.18 -18.50 15.08
N ASN A 12 33.25 -18.72 13.76
CA ASN A 12 32.90 -17.73 12.75
C ASN A 12 31.39 -17.69 12.48
N TYR A 13 30.58 -17.36 13.50
CA TYR A 13 29.13 -17.20 13.36
C TYR A 13 28.76 -15.90 12.62
N THR A 14 27.72 -15.96 11.80
CA THR A 14 27.08 -14.76 11.23
C THR A 14 26.39 -13.96 12.34
N LEU A 15 26.73 -12.67 12.45
CA LEU A 15 26.12 -11.76 13.42
C LEU A 15 24.95 -10.99 12.80
N VAL A 16 24.14 -10.36 13.66
CA VAL A 16 23.06 -9.47 13.21
C VAL A 16 23.66 -8.21 12.56
N ASN A 17 23.31 -7.96 11.30
CA ASN A 17 23.79 -6.77 10.58
C ASN A 17 22.93 -5.54 10.85
N ARG A 18 21.61 -5.74 11.00
CA ARG A 18 20.63 -4.69 11.30
C ARG A 18 19.57 -5.26 12.23
N LEU A 19 19.28 -4.56 13.32
CA LEU A 19 18.24 -4.94 14.27
C LEU A 19 17.02 -4.04 14.05
N SER A 20 15.89 -4.61 13.62
CA SER A 20 14.61 -3.92 13.58
C SER A 20 13.83 -4.25 14.83
N ALA A 21 13.67 -3.26 15.70
CA ALA A 21 12.79 -3.32 16.86
C ALA A 21 11.61 -2.37 16.63
N THR A 22 10.47 -2.70 17.24
CA THR A 22 9.26 -1.86 17.22
C THR A 22 8.85 -1.54 18.65
N GLU A 23 8.20 -0.41 18.81
CA GLU A 23 7.50 -0.04 20.04
C GLU A 23 6.20 -0.85 20.19
N TYR A 24 5.42 -0.56 21.24
CA TYR A 24 4.25 -1.37 21.54
C TYR A 24 3.04 -0.97 20.69
N LEU A 25 2.31 -1.99 20.21
CA LEU A 25 0.94 -1.84 19.74
C LEU A 25 -0.01 -2.02 20.93
N ASN A 26 -0.71 -0.95 21.29
CA ASN A 26 -1.79 -0.94 22.26
C ASN A 26 -3.13 -1.28 21.59
N TYR A 27 -4.16 -1.54 22.39
CA TYR A 27 -5.50 -1.85 21.92
C TYR A 27 -6.48 -0.82 22.47
N GLU A 28 -7.08 -0.04 21.59
CA GLU A 28 -7.90 1.13 21.93
C GLU A 28 -7.12 2.05 22.89
N ASN A 29 -7.70 2.36 24.05
CA ASN A 29 -7.10 3.17 25.10
C ASN A 29 -6.38 2.33 26.18
N THR A 30 -6.04 1.06 25.90
CA THR A 30 -5.47 0.14 26.90
C THR A 30 -4.46 -0.85 26.30
N LYS A 31 -3.92 -1.75 27.13
CA LYS A 31 -3.02 -2.83 26.71
C LYS A 31 -3.82 -4.10 26.48
N PHE A 32 -3.37 -4.92 25.52
CA PHE A 32 -3.87 -6.28 25.33
C PHE A 32 -3.84 -7.08 26.65
N SER A 33 -4.91 -7.80 26.95
CA SER A 33 -5.03 -8.59 28.18
C SER A 33 -5.86 -9.84 27.97
N LYS A 34 -5.21 -11.01 27.99
CA LYS A 34 -5.92 -12.31 27.90
C LYS A 34 -6.85 -12.55 29.08
N SER A 35 -6.41 -12.26 30.30
CA SER A 35 -7.20 -12.49 31.52
C SER A 35 -8.46 -11.61 31.61
N ARG A 36 -8.41 -10.39 31.04
CA ARG A 36 -9.57 -9.50 30.97
C ARG A 36 -10.34 -9.59 29.65
N GLY A 37 -9.93 -10.48 28.74
CA GLY A 37 -10.55 -10.60 27.41
C GLY A 37 -10.46 -9.32 26.56
N THR A 38 -9.40 -8.52 26.75
CA THR A 38 -9.23 -7.23 26.07
C THR A 38 -8.26 -7.36 24.90
N GLY A 39 -8.76 -7.13 23.69
CA GLY A 39 -7.99 -7.18 22.45
C GLY A 39 -8.36 -8.34 21.53
N VAL A 40 -7.94 -8.23 20.27
CA VAL A 40 -8.06 -9.31 19.28
C VAL A 40 -6.77 -10.12 19.28
N PHE A 41 -6.88 -11.42 19.57
CA PHE A 41 -5.75 -12.34 19.54
C PHE A 41 -5.72 -13.14 18.23
N GLY A 42 -4.55 -13.68 17.86
CA GLY A 42 -4.36 -14.34 16.57
C GLY A 42 -5.34 -15.49 16.28
N ASP A 43 -5.76 -16.24 17.31
CA ASP A 43 -6.75 -17.31 17.23
C ASP A 43 -8.21 -16.80 17.13
N MET A 44 -8.43 -15.52 17.40
CA MET A 44 -9.71 -14.84 17.27
C MET A 44 -9.83 -14.11 15.93
N ALA A 45 -8.72 -13.62 15.36
CA ALA A 45 -8.71 -12.85 14.12
C ALA A 45 -9.42 -13.60 12.97
N SER A 46 -9.15 -14.90 12.80
CA SER A 46 -9.81 -15.72 11.77
C SER A 46 -11.32 -15.90 11.98
N LYS A 47 -11.81 -15.71 13.21
CA LYS A 47 -13.24 -15.85 13.56
C LYS A 47 -14.04 -14.56 13.32
N THR A 48 -13.37 -13.45 13.04
CA THR A 48 -14.02 -12.15 12.82
C THR A 48 -14.72 -12.05 11.46
N GLY A 49 -14.37 -12.93 10.51
CA GLY A 49 -14.81 -12.83 9.11
C GLY A 49 -14.10 -11.73 8.31
N ILE A 50 -13.18 -11.00 8.92
CA ILE A 50 -12.34 -9.99 8.26
C ILE A 50 -11.17 -10.71 7.58
N ASP A 51 -10.96 -10.39 6.30
CA ASP A 51 -9.86 -10.94 5.51
C ASP A 51 -8.49 -10.62 6.13
N ALA A 52 -7.58 -11.59 6.09
CA ALA A 52 -6.22 -11.45 6.62
C ALA A 52 -5.47 -10.26 6.02
N ASP A 53 -5.72 -9.92 4.76
CA ASP A 53 -5.04 -8.80 4.10
C ASP A 53 -5.49 -7.44 4.66
N LEU A 54 -6.73 -7.31 5.14
CA LEU A 54 -7.19 -6.09 5.82
C LEU A 54 -6.48 -5.90 7.17
N TRP A 55 -6.27 -6.99 7.90
CA TRP A 55 -5.45 -6.97 9.12
C TRP A 55 -4.01 -6.58 8.81
N ARG A 56 -3.39 -7.21 7.81
CA ARG A 56 -2.00 -6.93 7.41
C ARG A 56 -1.83 -5.48 6.99
N PHE A 57 -2.73 -4.98 6.16
CA PHE A 57 -2.75 -3.59 5.71
C PHE A 57 -2.75 -2.64 6.91
N TYR A 58 -3.74 -2.77 7.79
CA TYR A 58 -3.92 -1.81 8.87
C TYR A 58 -2.77 -1.87 9.89
N LEU A 59 -2.36 -3.08 10.30
CA LEU A 59 -1.26 -3.26 11.25
C LEU A 59 0.09 -2.73 10.71
N LEU A 60 0.32 -2.76 9.40
CA LEU A 60 1.47 -2.11 8.77
C LEU A 60 1.30 -0.58 8.72
N TYR A 61 0.08 -0.11 8.41
CA TYR A 61 -0.23 1.32 8.33
C TYR A 61 -0.06 2.05 9.69
N VAL A 62 -0.35 1.35 10.80
CA VAL A 62 -0.13 1.84 12.17
C VAL A 62 1.05 1.16 12.87
N ARG A 63 2.02 0.61 12.12
CA ARG A 63 3.18 -0.08 12.72
C ARG A 63 3.93 0.85 13.70
N PRO A 64 4.17 0.43 14.95
CA PRO A 64 4.84 1.24 15.98
C PRO A 64 6.36 1.27 15.75
N GLU A 65 6.82 2.05 14.78
CA GLU A 65 8.25 2.11 14.42
C GLU A 65 9.08 3.04 15.31
N THR A 66 8.53 4.20 15.69
CA THR A 66 9.25 5.24 16.46
C THR A 66 8.63 5.53 17.82
N GLN A 67 7.36 5.18 18.00
CA GLN A 67 6.60 5.37 19.22
C GLN A 67 5.47 4.34 19.27
N ASP A 68 4.93 4.12 20.46
CA ASP A 68 3.72 3.32 20.65
C ASP A 68 2.59 3.79 19.73
N THR A 69 1.82 2.83 19.23
CA THR A 69 0.59 3.06 18.46
C THR A 69 -0.56 2.30 19.10
N SER A 70 -1.80 2.60 18.70
CA SER A 70 -2.99 1.88 19.14
C SER A 70 -3.74 1.33 17.95
N PHE A 71 -4.17 0.08 18.04
CA PHE A 71 -5.26 -0.42 17.19
C PHE A 71 -6.57 0.19 17.66
N ALA A 72 -7.35 0.80 16.76
CA ALA A 72 -8.70 1.28 17.05
C ALA A 72 -9.66 0.84 15.95
N TRP A 73 -10.83 0.31 16.32
CA TRP A 73 -11.79 -0.20 15.33
C TRP A 73 -12.32 0.87 14.38
N ASP A 74 -12.60 2.07 14.90
CA ASP A 74 -13.09 3.18 14.09
C ASP A 74 -12.04 3.63 13.06
N ASP A 75 -10.77 3.69 13.46
CA ASP A 75 -9.67 4.02 12.55
C ASP A 75 -9.38 2.87 11.58
N PHE A 76 -9.47 1.61 12.01
CA PHE A 76 -9.38 0.45 11.12
C PHE A 76 -10.41 0.54 9.99
N ALA A 77 -11.69 0.73 10.32
CA ALA A 77 -12.75 0.83 9.34
C ALA A 77 -12.57 2.06 8.42
N LEU A 78 -12.19 3.21 9.00
CA LEU A 78 -11.94 4.44 8.25
C LEU A 78 -10.80 4.25 7.26
N LYS A 79 -9.66 3.69 7.68
CA LYS A 79 -8.48 3.51 6.82
C LYS A 79 -8.69 2.46 5.75
N VAL A 80 -9.36 1.35 6.07
CA VAL A 80 -9.73 0.35 5.05
C VAL A 80 -10.64 0.99 3.99
N ASN A 81 -11.68 1.73 4.39
CA ASN A 81 -12.58 2.37 3.44
C ASN A 81 -11.89 3.48 2.62
N ALA A 82 -11.12 4.36 3.27
CA ALA A 82 -10.49 5.49 2.60
C ALA A 82 -9.34 5.04 1.68
N GLU A 83 -8.46 4.16 2.16
CA GLU A 83 -7.22 3.82 1.45
C GLU A 83 -7.36 2.60 0.55
N LEU A 84 -8.09 1.56 0.99
CA LEU A 84 -8.26 0.36 0.17
C LEU A 84 -9.45 0.48 -0.76
N LEU A 85 -10.63 0.86 -0.27
CA LEU A 85 -11.82 0.92 -1.13
C LEU A 85 -11.79 2.15 -2.06
N ASN A 86 -11.68 3.35 -1.50
CA ASN A 86 -11.85 4.59 -2.26
C ASN A 86 -10.60 5.02 -3.05
N ASN A 87 -9.42 4.50 -2.69
CA ASN A 87 -8.17 4.84 -3.37
C ASN A 87 -7.64 3.67 -4.22
N LEU A 88 -7.01 2.67 -3.60
CA LEU A 88 -6.38 1.56 -4.33
C LEU A 88 -7.39 0.77 -5.18
N GLY A 89 -8.48 0.32 -4.54
CA GLY A 89 -9.54 -0.46 -5.15
C GLY A 89 -10.25 0.33 -6.25
N ASN A 90 -10.55 1.61 -6.02
CA ASN A 90 -11.14 2.47 -7.04
C ASN A 90 -10.24 2.62 -8.28
N PHE A 91 -8.93 2.83 -8.08
CA PHE A 91 -7.99 2.95 -9.20
C PHE A 91 -7.92 1.66 -10.02
N VAL A 92 -7.66 0.53 -9.35
CA VAL A 92 -7.54 -0.79 -10.00
C VAL A 92 -8.84 -1.15 -10.71
N ASN A 93 -9.97 -0.97 -10.05
CA ASN A 93 -11.27 -1.27 -10.63
C ASN A 93 -11.56 -0.41 -11.86
N ARG A 94 -11.29 0.90 -11.81
CA ARG A 94 -11.49 1.79 -12.96
C ARG A 94 -10.59 1.41 -14.14
N ALA A 95 -9.31 1.16 -13.88
CA ALA A 95 -8.35 0.77 -14.91
C ALA A 95 -8.77 -0.54 -15.59
N LEU A 96 -9.04 -1.60 -14.81
CA LEU A 96 -9.42 -2.90 -15.34
C LEU A 96 -10.81 -2.87 -16.00
N SER A 97 -11.80 -2.22 -15.39
CA SER A 97 -13.14 -2.09 -15.99
C SER A 97 -13.10 -1.34 -17.31
N PHE A 98 -12.23 -0.34 -17.44
CA PHE A 98 -12.05 0.39 -18.70
C PHE A 98 -11.47 -0.53 -19.79
N LEU A 99 -10.46 -1.33 -19.44
CA LEU A 99 -9.85 -2.30 -20.35
C LEU A 99 -10.84 -3.36 -20.83
N VAL A 100 -11.61 -3.95 -19.91
CA VAL A 100 -12.64 -4.94 -20.21
C VAL A 100 -13.73 -4.35 -21.11
N LYS A 101 -14.13 -3.10 -20.85
CA LYS A 101 -15.26 -2.48 -21.54
C LYS A 101 -14.94 -2.00 -22.96
N TYR A 102 -13.72 -1.54 -23.20
CA TYR A 102 -13.39 -0.84 -24.45
C TYR A 102 -12.27 -1.48 -25.27
N PHE A 103 -11.54 -2.45 -24.71
CA PHE A 103 -10.36 -3.05 -25.34
C PHE A 103 -10.32 -4.57 -25.25
N ASP A 104 -11.47 -5.23 -25.04
CA ASP A 104 -11.57 -6.70 -24.95
C ASP A 104 -10.55 -7.33 -23.98
N SER A 105 -10.23 -6.61 -22.89
CA SER A 105 -9.22 -7.03 -21.90
C SER A 105 -7.78 -7.14 -22.43
N VAL A 106 -7.49 -6.56 -23.60
CA VAL A 106 -6.16 -6.47 -24.20
C VAL A 106 -5.61 -5.07 -23.96
N VAL A 107 -4.37 -4.99 -23.46
CA VAL A 107 -3.68 -3.71 -23.27
C VAL A 107 -3.50 -3.05 -24.65
N PRO A 108 -4.08 -1.85 -24.89
CA PRO A 108 -3.93 -1.18 -26.17
C PRO A 108 -2.51 -0.66 -26.36
N GLU A 109 -2.18 -0.30 -27.59
CA GLU A 109 -0.96 0.46 -27.87
C GLU A 109 -1.04 1.81 -27.12
N MET A 110 0.08 2.19 -26.49
CA MET A 110 0.14 3.35 -25.61
C MET A 110 1.06 4.40 -26.21
N TYR A 111 0.55 5.62 -26.28
CA TYR A 111 1.31 6.79 -26.72
C TYR A 111 1.42 7.76 -25.56
N LEU A 112 2.66 8.14 -25.23
CA LEU A 112 2.95 8.93 -24.05
C LEU A 112 3.01 10.41 -24.42
N ASP A 113 1.94 11.14 -24.11
CA ASP A 113 1.94 12.60 -24.15
C ASP A 113 2.72 13.20 -22.98
N GLU A 114 2.82 14.53 -22.93
CA GLU A 114 3.54 15.22 -21.85
C GLU A 114 2.95 14.89 -20.48
N GLN A 115 1.61 14.84 -20.38
CA GLN A 115 0.92 14.57 -19.12
C GLN A 115 1.19 13.13 -18.62
N ALA A 116 1.20 12.14 -19.52
CA ALA A 116 1.55 10.76 -19.21
C ALA A 116 3.00 10.65 -18.78
N ASN A 117 3.93 11.32 -19.47
CA ASN A 117 5.34 11.33 -19.10
C ASN A 117 5.57 11.96 -17.72
N THR A 118 4.89 13.06 -17.39
CA THR A 118 4.93 13.66 -16.04
C THR A 118 4.43 12.68 -14.99
N MET A 119 3.27 12.05 -15.22
CA MET A 119 2.69 11.08 -14.29
C MET A 119 3.59 9.87 -14.06
N LEU A 120 4.22 9.35 -15.12
CA LEU A 120 5.18 8.25 -15.01
C LEU A 120 6.44 8.65 -14.22
N ALA A 121 6.94 9.87 -14.43
CA ALA A 121 8.07 10.39 -13.66
C ALA A 121 7.74 10.55 -12.17
N GLU A 122 6.55 11.04 -11.83
CA GLU A 122 6.07 11.13 -10.44
C GLU A 122 5.96 9.73 -9.80
N ILE A 123 5.38 8.75 -10.51
CA ILE A 123 5.30 7.37 -10.01
C ILE A 123 6.69 6.78 -9.81
N ALA A 124 7.61 6.99 -10.76
CA ALA A 124 8.98 6.49 -10.64
C ALA A 124 9.70 7.06 -9.41
N ALA A 125 9.49 8.35 -9.11
CA ALA A 125 10.01 8.97 -7.89
C ALA A 125 9.43 8.31 -6.62
N VAL A 126 8.11 8.09 -6.57
CA VAL A 126 7.45 7.41 -5.44
C VAL A 126 7.95 5.97 -5.27
N LEU A 127 8.22 5.25 -6.37
CA LEU A 127 8.78 3.90 -6.32
C LEU A 127 10.22 3.90 -5.78
N SER A 128 11.03 4.87 -6.18
CA SER A 128 12.37 5.03 -5.61
C SER A 128 12.33 5.32 -4.10
N GLU A 129 11.34 6.11 -3.65
CA GLU A 129 11.14 6.35 -2.22
C GLU A 129 10.66 5.09 -1.48
N TYR A 130 9.78 4.29 -2.11
CA TYR A 130 9.35 3.00 -1.57
C TYR A 130 10.55 2.06 -1.37
N ASP A 131 11.43 1.93 -2.36
CA ASP A 131 12.62 1.07 -2.30
C ASP A 131 13.58 1.53 -1.18
N SER A 132 13.75 2.85 -1.02
CA SER A 132 14.52 3.43 0.08
C SER A 132 13.90 3.09 1.44
N SER A 133 12.60 3.30 1.61
CA SER A 133 11.88 2.95 2.84
C SER A 133 12.01 1.47 3.18
N PHE A 134 11.85 0.59 2.20
CA PHE A 134 11.95 -0.85 2.41
C PHE A 134 13.38 -1.28 2.77
N SER A 135 14.39 -0.72 2.08
CA SER A 135 15.81 -0.98 2.36
C SER A 135 16.22 -0.54 3.76
N GLU A 136 15.55 0.46 4.33
CA GLU A 136 15.78 0.98 5.67
C GLU A 136 14.83 0.40 6.72
N LEU A 137 14.01 -0.60 6.36
CA LEU A 137 13.04 -1.25 7.25
C LEU A 137 11.95 -0.29 7.81
N ARG A 138 11.68 0.80 7.08
CA ARG A 138 10.60 1.78 7.31
C ARG A 138 9.32 1.32 6.60
N LEU A 139 8.74 0.23 7.09
CA LEU A 139 7.60 -0.45 6.46
C LEU A 139 6.34 0.42 6.47
N ARG A 140 6.15 1.22 7.52
CA ARG A 140 5.04 2.17 7.60
C ARG A 140 5.11 3.23 6.50
N ASP A 141 6.30 3.77 6.25
CA ASP A 141 6.50 4.71 5.14
C ASP A 141 6.25 4.02 3.80
N GLY A 142 6.78 2.80 3.63
CA GLY A 142 6.63 2.01 2.41
C GLY A 142 5.17 1.82 1.99
N ILE A 143 4.29 1.42 2.92
CA ILE A 143 2.87 1.22 2.59
C ILE A 143 2.17 2.53 2.18
N VAL A 144 2.58 3.66 2.76
CA VAL A 144 2.08 4.99 2.35
C VAL A 144 2.51 5.34 0.92
N LYS A 145 3.73 4.95 0.51
CA LYS A 145 4.21 5.15 -0.87
C LYS A 145 3.42 4.30 -1.88
N VAL A 146 3.11 3.04 -1.56
CA VAL A 146 2.25 2.19 -2.40
C VAL A 146 0.87 2.84 -2.60
N LEU A 147 0.27 3.36 -1.53
CA LEU A 147 -1.02 4.06 -1.61
C LEU A 147 -0.93 5.36 -2.43
N ALA A 148 0.21 6.05 -2.40
CA ALA A 148 0.43 7.26 -3.19
C ALA A 148 0.40 6.99 -4.69
N VAL A 149 0.98 5.88 -5.17
CA VAL A 149 0.89 5.46 -6.59
C VAL A 149 -0.56 5.38 -7.05
N SER A 150 -1.44 4.79 -6.22
CA SER A 150 -2.88 4.72 -6.53
C SER A 150 -3.56 6.08 -6.57
N ARG A 151 -3.12 7.05 -5.75
CA ARG A 151 -3.64 8.42 -5.78
C ARG A 151 -3.24 9.13 -7.07
N HIS A 152 -1.98 9.02 -7.50
CA HIS A 152 -1.54 9.54 -8.80
C HIS A 152 -2.33 8.92 -9.95
N GLY A 153 -2.55 7.60 -9.92
CA GLY A 153 -3.39 6.89 -10.88
C GLY A 153 -4.84 7.39 -10.93
N ASN A 154 -5.46 7.57 -9.76
CA ASN A 154 -6.81 8.14 -9.67
C ASN A 154 -6.89 9.56 -10.25
N LEU A 155 -5.91 10.41 -9.92
CA LEU A 155 -5.84 11.78 -10.42
C LEU A 155 -5.66 11.81 -11.94
N TYR A 156 -4.79 10.96 -12.49
CA TYR A 156 -4.57 10.84 -13.92
C TYR A 156 -5.82 10.39 -14.67
N ILE A 157 -6.48 9.32 -14.21
CA ILE A 157 -7.76 8.89 -14.81
C ILE A 157 -8.82 10.00 -14.73
N GLN A 158 -8.83 10.77 -13.64
CA GLN A 158 -9.82 11.82 -13.45
C GLN A 158 -9.57 13.04 -14.35
N SER A 159 -8.32 13.44 -14.55
CA SER A 159 -7.95 14.58 -15.38
C SER A 159 -8.07 14.29 -16.88
N THR A 160 -7.71 13.08 -17.30
CA THR A 160 -7.78 12.66 -18.71
C THR A 160 -9.19 12.29 -19.18
N GLN A 161 -10.10 11.95 -18.25
CA GLN A 161 -11.49 11.60 -18.55
C GLN A 161 -11.65 10.61 -19.73
N PRO A 162 -10.99 9.44 -19.69
CA PRO A 162 -10.93 8.53 -20.85
C PRO A 162 -12.30 8.00 -21.30
N TRP A 163 -13.31 8.02 -20.42
CA TRP A 163 -14.70 7.68 -20.77
C TRP A 163 -15.42 8.72 -21.64
N VAL A 164 -14.93 9.95 -21.69
CA VAL A 164 -15.40 11.00 -22.61
C VAL A 164 -14.66 10.86 -23.94
N LEU A 165 -13.31 10.75 -23.89
CA LEU A 165 -12.47 10.65 -25.08
C LEU A 165 -12.86 9.46 -25.97
N ILE A 166 -13.14 8.30 -25.38
CA ILE A 166 -13.57 7.10 -26.14
C ILE A 166 -14.93 7.28 -26.82
N LYS A 167 -15.73 8.28 -26.45
CA LYS A 167 -17.02 8.59 -27.08
C LYS A 167 -16.93 9.73 -28.11
N GLY A 168 -15.79 10.42 -28.16
CA GLY A 168 -15.51 11.50 -29.11
C GLY A 168 -15.39 11.03 -30.55
N ASN A 169 -15.20 12.00 -31.45
CA ASN A 169 -15.11 11.76 -32.90
C ASN A 169 -13.81 10.98 -33.25
N GLU A 170 -13.75 10.36 -34.44
CA GLU A 170 -12.60 9.54 -34.87
C GLU A 170 -11.24 10.25 -34.70
N ASN A 171 -11.16 11.56 -34.97
CA ASN A 171 -9.92 12.34 -34.78
C ASN A 171 -9.48 12.46 -33.30
N GLU A 172 -10.42 12.48 -32.35
CA GLU A 172 -10.12 12.54 -30.91
C GLU A 172 -9.75 11.15 -30.36
N ARG A 173 -10.31 10.08 -30.95
CA ARG A 173 -9.94 8.69 -30.64
C ARG A 173 -8.57 8.32 -31.19
N PHE A 174 -8.23 8.79 -32.40
CA PHE A 174 -6.95 8.51 -33.06
C PHE A 174 -5.76 9.10 -32.29
N PHE A 175 -5.90 10.30 -31.74
CA PHE A 175 -4.81 11.02 -31.06
C PHE A 175 -4.36 10.37 -29.74
N PHE A 176 -5.22 9.57 -29.10
CA PHE A 176 -4.94 8.98 -27.79
C PHE A 176 -4.42 7.53 -27.86
N PHE A 177 -4.74 6.80 -28.95
CA PHE A 177 -4.48 5.36 -29.05
C PHE A 177 -3.65 4.94 -30.27
N PHE A 178 -3.30 5.83 -31.21
CA PHE A 178 -2.57 5.47 -32.45
C PHE A 178 -1.66 6.59 -33.01
N HIS A 179 -0.66 7.05 -32.24
CA HIS A 179 0.39 7.95 -32.76
C HIS A 179 1.83 7.45 -32.65
#